data_AF-A0A942R0P8-F1
#
_entry.id   AF-A0A942R0P8-F1
#
_cell.length_a   1.000
_cell.length_b   1.000
_cell.length_c   1.000
_cell.angle_alpha   90.00
_cell.angle_beta   90.00
_cell.angle_gamma   90.00
#
_symmetry.space_group_name_H-M   'P 1'
#
loop_
_entity.id
_entity.type
_entity.pdbx_description
1 polymer ?
#
loop_
_entity_poly.entity_id
_entity_poly.type
_entity_poly.pdbx_seq_one_letter_code
_entity_poly.pdbx_strand_id
1 'polypeptide(L)'
;MISHWILGARAPADVAVSLAQATALLQKLGLADRHAVAEDLLRLISVHVPLAQCTIFSFEGAGRPRTVAVGDRSRTRALPDISEAYVSRFYRL
;
A
#
# COMPACT_ATOMS: atom_id res chain seq x y z
N MET A 1 27.84 -8.93 -0.32
CA MET A 1 26.83 -9.89 -0.79
C MET A 1 25.49 -9.19 -0.82
N ILE A 2 24.91 -8.99 -2.00
CA ILE A 2 23.60 -8.38 -2.15
C ILE A 2 22.57 -9.51 -2.12
N SER A 3 21.95 -9.73 -0.96
CA SER A 3 20.96 -10.79 -0.73
C SER A 3 19.53 -10.25 -0.77
N HIS A 4 19.19 -9.44 -1.77
CA HIS A 4 17.81 -9.04 -1.99
C HIS A 4 17.35 -9.49 -3.37
N TRP A 5 16.12 -9.99 -3.43
CA TRP A 5 15.48 -10.37 -4.68
C TRP A 5 15.23 -9.11 -5.50
N ILE A 6 15.94 -8.95 -6.62
CA ILE A 6 15.65 -7.85 -7.55
C ILE A 6 14.38 -8.26 -8.30
N LEU A 7 13.27 -7.58 -7.98
CA LEU A 7 12.06 -7.69 -8.79
C LEU A 7 12.39 -7.13 -10.18
N GLY A 8 12.43 -7.98 -11.21
CA GLY A 8 12.61 -7.51 -12.58
C GLY A 8 11.56 -6.44 -12.90
N ALA A 9 11.95 -5.40 -13.64
CA ALA A 9 11.04 -4.34 -14.06
C ALA A 9 9.96 -4.95 -14.98
N ARG A 10 8.88 -5.44 -14.39
CA ARG A 10 7.68 -5.84 -15.10
C ARG A 10 7.03 -4.55 -15.57
N ALA A 11 6.85 -4.43 -16.89
CA ALA A 11 6.09 -3.32 -17.45
C ALA A 11 4.77 -3.21 -16.67
N PRO A 12 4.40 -2.00 -16.20
CA PRO A 12 3.16 -1.82 -15.45
C PRO A 12 2.04 -2.39 -16.32
N ALA A 13 1.24 -3.29 -15.76
CA ALA A 13 -0.04 -3.61 -16.36
C ALA A 13 -0.80 -2.28 -16.40
N ASP A 14 -1.33 -1.91 -17.56
CA ASP A 14 -2.06 -0.66 -17.71
C ASP A 14 -3.38 -0.80 -16.92
N VAL A 15 -3.38 -0.30 -15.67
CA VAL A 15 -4.56 -0.34 -14.80
C VAL A 15 -5.38 0.89 -15.13
N ALA A 16 -6.39 0.71 -15.97
CA ALA A 16 -7.35 1.76 -16.27
C ALA A 16 -8.26 2.00 -15.05
N VAL A 17 -8.10 3.15 -14.40
CA VAL A 17 -8.97 3.61 -13.32
C VAL A 17 -9.98 4.62 -13.88
N SER A 18 -11.27 4.32 -13.75
CA SER A 18 -12.30 5.29 -14.14
C SER A 18 -12.29 6.52 -13.24
N LEU A 19 -12.72 7.67 -13.78
CA LEU A 19 -12.84 8.91 -13.01
C LEU A 19 -13.75 8.75 -11.77
N ALA A 20 -14.81 7.93 -11.89
CA ALA A 20 -15.70 7.62 -10.77
C ALA A 20 -14.98 6.88 -9.63
N GLN A 21 -14.16 5.88 -9.96
CA GLN A 21 -13.34 5.15 -8.98
C GLN A 21 -12.30 6.07 -8.32
N ALA A 22 -11.63 6.92 -9.10
CA ALA A 22 -10.68 7.89 -8.57
C ALA A 22 -11.36 8.89 -7.61
N THR A 23 -12.53 9.42 -8.01
CA THR A 23 -13.31 10.36 -7.19
C THR A 23 -13.76 9.71 -5.87
N ALA A 24 -14.20 8.45 -5.91
CA ALA A 24 -14.60 7.72 -4.70
C ALA A 24 -13.43 7.55 -3.71
N LEU A 25 -12.22 7.26 -4.21
CA LEU A 25 -11.01 7.19 -3.38
C LEU A 25 -10.68 8.56 -2.77
N LEU A 26 -10.75 9.63 -3.56
CA LEU A 26 -10.50 11.01 -3.11
C LEU A 26 -11.51 11.47 -2.06
N GLN A 27 -12.77 11.10 -2.18
CA GLN A 27 -13.79 11.42 -1.18
C GLN A 27 -13.51 10.77 0.18
N LYS A 28 -12.84 9.60 0.20
CA LYS A 28 -12.45 8.94 1.45
C LYS A 28 -11.18 9.53 2.07
N LEU A 29 -10.35 10.20 1.29
CA LEU A 29 -9.20 10.93 1.80
C LEU A 29 -9.69 12.13 2.62
N GLY A 30 -9.47 12.08 3.93
CA GLY A 30 -9.78 13.18 4.86
C GLY A 30 -11.19 13.18 5.45
N LEU A 31 -12.12 12.36 4.95
CA LEU A 31 -13.50 12.27 5.48
C LEU A 31 -13.83 10.91 6.13
N ALA A 32 -13.04 9.86 5.86
CA ALA A 32 -13.28 8.51 6.35
C ALA A 32 -12.23 8.06 7.37
N ASP A 33 -12.41 6.87 7.96
CA ASP A 33 -11.34 6.22 8.73
C ASP A 33 -10.06 6.12 7.89
N ARG A 34 -8.91 6.33 8.53
CA ARG A 34 -7.60 6.35 7.87
C ARG A 34 -7.30 5.10 7.02
N HIS A 35 -7.93 3.97 7.33
CA HIS A 35 -7.75 2.71 6.61
C HIS A 35 -8.72 2.52 5.43
N ALA A 36 -9.81 3.30 5.35
CA ALA A 36 -10.84 3.14 4.34
C ALA A 36 -10.30 3.29 2.90
N VAL A 37 -9.33 4.19 2.70
CA VAL A 37 -8.67 4.38 1.41
C VAL A 37 -7.83 3.15 1.04
N ALA A 38 -7.11 2.56 2.00
CA ALA A 38 -6.29 1.37 1.76
C ALA A 38 -7.14 0.14 1.43
N GLU A 39 -8.27 -0.04 2.11
CA GLU A 39 -9.22 -1.13 1.83
C GLU A 39 -9.89 -1.01 0.45
N ASP A 40 -10.26 0.20 0.05
CA ASP A 40 -10.84 0.46 -1.26
C ASP A 40 -9.81 0.31 -2.38
N LEU A 41 -8.58 0.78 -2.14
CA LEU A 41 -7.48 0.58 -3.06
C LEU A 41 -7.22 -0.91 -3.27
N LEU A 42 -7.20 -1.71 -2.19
CA LEU A 42 -7.18 -3.16 -2.34
C LEU A 42 -8.35 -3.69 -3.16
N ARG A 43 -9.57 -3.15 -3.02
CA ARG A 43 -10.74 -3.61 -3.81
C ARG A 43 -10.53 -3.37 -5.29
N LEU A 44 -10.03 -2.19 -5.61
CA LEU A 44 -9.80 -1.77 -6.97
C LEU A 44 -8.70 -2.61 -7.63
N ILE A 45 -7.55 -2.80 -6.97
CA ILE A 45 -6.43 -3.51 -7.58
C ILE A 45 -6.60 -5.02 -7.58
N SER A 46 -7.37 -5.60 -6.64
CA SER A 46 -7.57 -7.05 -6.55
C SER A 46 -8.15 -7.67 -7.82
N VAL A 47 -8.83 -6.88 -8.66
CA VAL A 47 -9.36 -7.32 -9.96
C VAL A 47 -8.23 -7.65 -10.95
N HIS A 48 -7.08 -6.98 -10.81
CA HIS A 48 -5.95 -7.09 -11.73
C HIS A 48 -4.79 -7.93 -11.17
N VAL A 49 -4.65 -7.97 -9.84
CA VAL A 49 -3.56 -8.67 -9.15
C VAL A 49 -4.08 -9.35 -7.87
N PRO A 50 -3.61 -10.57 -7.54
CA PRO A 50 -4.03 -11.26 -6.32
C PRO A 50 -3.35 -10.65 -5.08
N LEU A 51 -3.80 -9.45 -4.70
CA LEU A 51 -3.33 -8.73 -3.51
C LEU A 51 -4.37 -8.84 -2.40
N ALA A 52 -3.92 -9.32 -1.24
CA ALA A 52 -4.75 -9.46 -0.04
C ALA A 52 -4.49 -8.36 1.00
N GLN A 53 -3.35 -7.69 0.92
CA GLN A 53 -2.85 -6.79 1.96
C GLN A 53 -2.11 -5.61 1.32
N CYS A 54 -2.24 -4.42 1.91
CA CYS A 54 -1.48 -3.25 1.52
C CYS A 54 -1.17 -2.38 2.73
N THR A 55 -0.06 -1.67 2.69
CA THR A 55 0.28 -0.63 3.67
C THR A 55 0.72 0.60 2.93
N ILE A 56 0.19 1.75 3.33
CA ILE A 56 0.51 3.05 2.76
C ILE A 56 1.39 3.76 3.77
N PHE A 57 2.55 4.21 3.30
CA PHE A 57 3.51 4.99 4.08
C PHE A 57 3.56 6.43 3.57
N SER A 58 3.75 7.39 4.47
CA SER A 58 4.18 8.75 4.13
C SER A 58 5.64 8.93 4.51
N PHE A 59 6.41 9.57 3.62
CA PHE A 59 7.80 9.95 3.88
C PHE A 59 7.85 11.46 4.04
N GLU A 60 8.30 11.91 5.20
CA GLU A 60 8.54 13.33 5.49
C GLU A 60 10.05 13.56 5.52
N GLY A 61 10.59 14.12 4.43
CA GLY A 61 12.04 14.27 4.24
C GLY A 61 12.77 12.92 4.20
N ALA A 62 13.97 12.87 4.78
CA ALA A 62 14.79 11.66 4.89
C ALA A 62 14.48 10.82 6.16
N GLY A 63 13.35 11.12 6.83
CA GLY A 63 12.98 10.50 8.09
C GLY A 63 12.40 9.09 7.97
N ARG A 64 12.11 8.51 9.13
CA ARG A 64 11.41 7.24 9.24
C ARG A 64 10.00 7.38 8.63
N PRO A 65 9.58 6.52 7.68
CA PRO A 65 8.26 6.60 7.09
C PRO A 65 7.20 6.34 8.15
N ARG A 66 6.07 7.03 8.04
CA ARG A 66 4.94 6.84 8.92
C ARG A 66 3.89 5.99 8.21
N THR A 67 3.41 4.96 8.88
CA THR A 67 2.23 4.22 8.41
C THR A 67 1.00 5.13 8.48
N VAL A 68 0.40 5.43 7.34
CA VAL A 68 -0.82 6.26 7.26
C VAL A 68 -2.07 5.41 7.15
N ALA A 69 -1.99 4.28 6.45
CA ALA A 69 -3.12 3.40 6.24
C ALA A 69 -2.68 1.95 6.04
N VAL A 70 -3.54 1.01 6.37
CA VAL A 70 -3.33 -0.43 6.26
C VAL A 70 -4.64 -1.02 5.75
N GLY A 71 -4.56 -1.83 4.71
CA GLY A 71 -5.67 -2.66 4.24
C GLY A 71 -5.29 -4.11 4.42
N ASP A 72 -6.13 -4.90 5.07
CA ASP A 72 -5.87 -6.33 5.28
C ASP A 72 -7.14 -7.17 5.08
N ARG A 73 -7.12 -8.02 4.04
CA ARG A 73 -8.17 -9.02 3.78
C ARG A 73 -7.76 -10.44 4.12
N SER A 74 -6.48 -10.66 4.39
CA SER A 74 -5.96 -11.98 4.74
C SER A 74 -6.35 -12.40 6.17
N ARG A 75 -6.73 -11.44 7.01
CA ARG A 75 -6.99 -11.62 8.45
C ARG A 75 -5.80 -12.22 9.21
N THR A 76 -4.60 -12.12 8.64
CA THR A 76 -3.36 -12.54 9.28
C THR A 76 -2.76 -11.37 10.05
N ARG A 77 -2.30 -11.57 11.29
CA ARG A 77 -1.63 -10.51 12.06
C ARG A 77 -0.23 -10.14 11.54
N ALA A 78 0.18 -10.67 10.39
CA ALA A 78 1.53 -10.51 9.87
C ALA A 78 1.81 -9.11 9.30
N LEU A 79 0.80 -8.41 8.76
CA LEU A 79 1.01 -7.14 8.06
C LEU A 79 1.50 -5.99 8.97
N PRO A 80 0.98 -5.82 10.20
CA PRO A 80 1.57 -4.89 11.17
C PRO A 80 3.06 -5.17 11.42
N ASP A 81 3.43 -6.43 11.62
CA ASP A 81 4.82 -6.82 11.91
C ASP A 81 5.74 -6.57 10.70
N ILE A 82 5.28 -6.90 9.50
CA ILE A 82 6.00 -6.62 8.24
C ILE A 82 6.18 -5.12 8.05
N SER A 83 5.14 -4.34 8.32
CA SER A 83 5.17 -2.88 8.18
C SER A 83 6.15 -2.25 9.15
N GLU A 84 6.15 -2.69 10.41
CA GLU A 84 7.08 -2.22 11.43
C GLU A 84 8.53 -2.58 11.08
N ALA A 85 8.77 -3.79 10.55
CA ALA A 85 10.07 -4.20 10.06
C ALA A 85 10.54 -3.31 8.89
N TYR A 86 9.65 -2.99 7.93
CA TYR A 86 9.96 -2.08 6.82
C TYR A 86 10.37 -0.68 7.33
N VAL A 87 9.52 -0.11 8.17
CA VAL A 87 9.67 1.24 8.72
C VAL A 87 10.89 1.34 9.66
N SER A 88 11.33 0.26 10.29
CA SER A 88 12.53 0.27 11.16
C SER A 88 13.84 0.05 10.39
N ARG A 89 13.83 -0.75 9.31
CA ARG A 89 15.07 -1.28 8.71
C ARG A 89 15.33 -0.90 7.26
N PHE A 90 14.30 -0.64 6.46
CA PHE A 90 14.45 -0.62 4.99
C PHE A 90 14.13 0.73 4.34
N TYR A 91 13.79 1.75 5.12
CA TYR A 91 13.36 3.06 4.60
C TYR A 91 14.48 3.99 4.13
N ARG A 92 15.75 3.61 4.32
CA ARG A 92 16.93 4.40 3.91
C ARG A 92 17.66 3.82 2.69
N LEU A 93 17.03 2.88 1.98
CA LEU A 93 17.60 2.24 0.80
C LEU A 93 17.27 3.03 -0.48
#